data_AF-A0A914JC08-F1
#
_entry.id   AF-A0A914JC08-F1
#
_cell.length_a   1.000
_cell.length_b   1.000
_cell.length_c   1.000
_cell.angle_alpha   90.00
_cell.angle_beta   90.00
_cell.angle_gamma   90.00
#
_symmetry.space_group_name_H-M   'P 1'
#
loop_
_entity.id
_entity.type
_entity.pdbx_description
1 polymer ?
#
loop_
_entity_poly.entity_id
_entity_poly.type
_entity_poly.pdbx_seq_one_letter_code
_entity_poly.pdbx_strand_id
1 'polypeptide(L)'
;MQCSLINQLSKVVTFTIFVFAVLYQKSLALTCYDNTGKDNEMRLVSNDDWTFCSLIPDAPFNKNTPGKVYGLGAANDDLAPYLLAFENNDANYAVLSVCIFERYDLRTFSPKFQVPENLFRCVCNYDKCNSRTSFEHYLDRLADKSAKKQSKNWKSLPFCLDDCSYCCSCLSFLKHISKRQDFSYVWLFTGKSGILAPRSSLI
;
A
#
# COMPACT_ATOMS: atom_id res chain seq x y z
N MET A 1 9.54 -60.02 3.55
CA MET A 1 9.02 -59.24 2.40
C MET A 1 8.29 -57.94 2.80
N GLN A 2 7.91 -57.71 4.06
CA GLN A 2 7.14 -56.52 4.47
C GLN A 2 7.92 -55.17 4.45
N CYS A 3 9.25 -55.15 4.61
CA CYS A 3 10.02 -53.89 4.61
C CYS A 3 10.01 -53.12 3.28
N SER A 4 9.75 -53.78 2.14
CA SER A 4 9.72 -53.11 0.84
C SER A 4 8.49 -52.24 0.64
N LEU A 5 7.37 -52.56 1.31
CA LEU A 5 6.10 -51.85 1.09
C LEU A 5 6.07 -50.51 1.84
N ILE A 6 6.66 -50.47 3.04
CA ILE A 6 6.72 -49.28 3.89
C ILE A 6 7.58 -48.18 3.25
N ASN A 7 8.71 -48.56 2.64
CA ASN A 7 9.59 -47.63 1.93
C ASN A 7 8.94 -47.05 0.65
N GLN A 8 8.03 -47.78 0.02
CA GLN A 8 7.29 -47.29 -1.16
C GLN A 8 6.19 -46.30 -0.74
N LEU A 9 5.41 -46.63 0.30
CA LEU A 9 4.36 -45.74 0.84
C LEU A 9 4.93 -44.41 1.35
N SER A 10 6.08 -44.44 2.02
CA SER A 10 6.75 -43.21 2.50
C SER A 10 7.13 -42.27 1.35
N LYS A 11 7.70 -42.80 0.26
CA LYS A 11 8.09 -41.99 -0.91
C LYS A 11 6.90 -41.34 -1.60
N VAL A 12 5.78 -42.06 -1.73
CA VAL A 12 4.54 -41.54 -2.32
C VAL A 12 4.00 -40.40 -1.46
N VAL A 13 3.86 -40.58 -0.15
CA VAL A 13 3.34 -39.53 0.76
C VAL A 13 4.22 -38.27 0.73
N THR A 14 5.54 -38.44 0.72
CA THR A 14 6.48 -37.30 0.70
C THR A 14 6.39 -36.53 -0.63
N PHE A 15 6.24 -37.24 -1.75
CA PHE A 15 6.04 -36.63 -3.06
C PHE A 15 4.72 -35.85 -3.14
N THR A 16 3.62 -36.41 -2.62
CA THR A 16 2.32 -35.73 -2.62
C THR A 16 2.35 -34.46 -1.79
N ILE A 17 2.97 -34.47 -0.60
CA ILE A 17 3.12 -33.27 0.24
C ILE A 17 3.94 -32.19 -0.48
N PHE A 18 5.01 -32.57 -1.17
CA PHE A 18 5.84 -31.64 -1.92
C PHE A 18 5.07 -30.98 -3.07
N VAL A 19 4.28 -31.75 -3.83
CA VAL A 19 3.45 -31.21 -4.91
C VAL A 19 2.38 -30.25 -4.37
N PHE A 20 1.70 -30.61 -3.26
CA PHE A 20 0.74 -29.70 -2.63
C PHE A 20 1.39 -28.43 -2.09
N ALA A 21 2.59 -28.51 -1.50
CA ALA A 21 3.30 -27.33 -1.00
C ALA A 21 3.70 -26.37 -2.13
N VAL A 22 4.12 -26.88 -3.29
CA VAL A 22 4.45 -26.06 -4.47
C VAL A 22 3.19 -25.41 -5.06
N LEU A 23 2.06 -26.12 -5.09
CA LEU A 23 0.79 -25.58 -5.61
C LEU A 23 0.14 -24.55 -4.67
N TYR A 24 0.35 -24.68 -3.36
CA TYR A 24 -0.15 -23.71 -2.37
C TYR A 24 0.57 -22.36 -2.39
N GLN A 25 1.70 -22.23 -3.08
CA GLN A 25 2.41 -20.96 -3.22
C GLN A 25 1.85 -20.05 -4.32
N LYS A 26 0.75 -20.42 -4.98
CA LYS A 26 -0.06 -19.48 -5.76
C LYS A 26 -0.64 -18.45 -4.80
N SER A 27 0.09 -17.36 -4.56
CA SER A 27 -0.35 -16.22 -3.77
C SER A 27 -1.71 -15.79 -4.29
N LEU A 28 -2.67 -15.53 -3.39
CA LEU A 28 -3.94 -14.96 -3.77
C LEU A 28 -3.68 -13.67 -4.56
N ALA A 29 -4.08 -13.68 -5.82
CA ALA A 29 -3.95 -12.56 -6.73
C ALA A 29 -4.58 -11.30 -6.13
N LEU A 30 -3.83 -10.21 -6.02
CA LEU A 30 -4.34 -8.97 -5.49
C LEU A 30 -5.45 -8.43 -6.41
N THR A 31 -6.61 -8.10 -5.83
CA THR A 31 -7.74 -7.54 -6.57
C THR A 31 -7.81 -6.02 -6.39
N CYS A 32 -7.69 -5.28 -7.48
CA CYS A 32 -7.73 -3.81 -7.50
C CYS A 32 -8.89 -3.29 -8.35
N TYR A 33 -9.31 -2.05 -8.10
CA TYR A 33 -10.09 -1.32 -9.08
C TYR A 33 -9.18 -0.75 -10.17
N ASP A 34 -9.64 -0.80 -11.41
CA ASP A 34 -8.97 -0.28 -12.59
C ASP A 34 -9.95 0.58 -13.39
N ASN A 35 -9.55 1.79 -13.76
CA ASN A 35 -10.29 2.66 -14.68
C ASN A 35 -9.40 3.23 -15.80
N THR A 36 -8.30 2.55 -16.12
CA THR A 36 -7.36 2.96 -17.19
C THR A 36 -7.86 2.63 -18.60
N GLY A 37 -9.05 2.04 -18.72
CA GLY A 37 -9.71 1.73 -19.98
C GLY A 37 -10.15 2.97 -20.76
N LYS A 38 -10.57 2.77 -22.02
CA LYS A 38 -10.99 3.85 -22.94
C LYS A 38 -12.26 4.58 -22.48
N ASP A 39 -13.07 3.92 -21.67
CA ASP A 39 -14.36 4.37 -21.14
C ASP A 39 -14.25 5.01 -19.74
N ASN A 40 -13.06 4.97 -19.11
CA ASN A 40 -12.87 5.29 -17.68
C ASN A 40 -13.85 4.51 -16.77
N GLU A 41 -14.36 3.37 -17.21
CA GLU A 41 -15.27 2.57 -16.39
C GLU A 41 -14.49 1.87 -15.29
N MET A 42 -15.01 1.95 -14.07
CA MET A 42 -14.40 1.30 -12.91
C MET A 42 -14.71 -0.20 -12.92
N ARG A 43 -13.67 -1.02 -13.11
CA ARG A 43 -13.77 -2.48 -13.11
C ARG A 43 -12.90 -3.10 -12.02
N LEU A 44 -13.31 -4.26 -11.52
CA LEU A 44 -12.48 -5.08 -10.65
C LEU A 44 -11.57 -5.95 -11.51
N VAL A 45 -10.26 -5.83 -11.31
CA VAL A 45 -9.24 -6.60 -12.02
C VAL A 45 -8.34 -7.26 -11.00
N SER A 46 -7.94 -8.49 -11.27
CA SER A 46 -7.02 -9.26 -10.44
C SER A 46 -5.86 -9.74 -11.30
N ASN A 47 -4.65 -9.61 -10.77
CA ASN A 47 -3.42 -9.99 -11.46
C ASN A 47 -2.41 -10.50 -10.43
N ASP A 48 -1.81 -11.67 -10.70
CA ASP A 48 -0.78 -12.29 -9.87
C ASP A 48 0.50 -11.45 -9.78
N ASP A 49 0.77 -10.61 -10.78
CA ASP A 49 1.97 -9.77 -10.84
C ASP A 49 1.84 -8.47 -10.04
N TRP A 50 0.65 -8.18 -9.49
CA TRP A 50 0.41 -6.95 -8.74
C TRP A 50 0.66 -7.14 -7.25
N THR A 51 1.48 -6.26 -6.69
CA THR A 51 1.81 -6.21 -5.26
C THR A 51 1.00 -5.12 -4.53
N PHE A 52 0.58 -4.08 -5.25
CA PHE A 52 -0.19 -2.98 -4.66
C PHE A 52 -1.35 -2.55 -5.55
N CYS A 53 -2.34 -1.89 -4.98
CA CYS A 53 -3.28 -1.07 -5.72
C CYS A 53 -2.93 0.41 -5.52
N SER A 54 -3.17 1.19 -6.56
CA SER A 54 -2.94 2.62 -6.60
C SER A 54 -4.23 3.41 -6.78
N LEU A 55 -4.23 4.61 -6.19
CA LEU A 55 -5.22 5.65 -6.37
C LEU A 55 -4.50 6.99 -6.63
N ILE A 56 -4.84 7.62 -7.74
CA ILE A 56 -4.61 9.05 -7.99
C ILE A 56 -5.97 9.72 -7.81
N PRO A 57 -6.20 10.49 -6.74
CA PRO A 57 -7.50 11.11 -6.53
C PRO A 57 -7.75 12.21 -7.56
N ASP A 58 -9.02 12.40 -7.88
CA ASP A 58 -9.48 13.64 -8.49
C ASP A 58 -9.28 14.78 -7.48
N ALA A 59 -8.48 15.78 -7.84
CA ALA A 59 -8.05 16.81 -6.91
C ALA A 59 -7.70 18.12 -7.61
N PRO A 60 -7.80 19.28 -6.92
CA PRO A 60 -7.55 20.60 -7.52
C PRO A 60 -6.14 20.77 -8.09
N PHE A 61 -5.17 20.01 -7.59
CA PHE A 61 -3.78 20.01 -8.05
C PHE A 61 -3.55 19.07 -9.26
N ASN A 62 -4.48 18.15 -9.53
CA ASN A 62 -4.51 17.26 -10.70
C ASN A 62 -5.46 17.84 -11.75
N LYS A 63 -5.16 19.05 -12.24
CA LYS A 63 -6.05 19.76 -13.18
C LYS A 63 -6.18 18.97 -14.49
N ASN A 64 -7.42 18.71 -14.90
CA ASN A 64 -7.79 18.01 -16.15
C ASN A 64 -7.48 16.51 -16.20
N THR A 65 -7.09 15.89 -15.08
CA THR A 65 -6.95 14.44 -14.99
C THR A 65 -8.02 13.87 -14.07
N PRO A 66 -8.98 13.07 -14.59
CA PRO A 66 -9.93 12.39 -13.73
C PRO A 66 -9.16 11.46 -12.79
N GLY A 67 -9.73 11.21 -11.61
CA GLY A 67 -9.15 10.28 -10.65
C GLY A 67 -8.89 8.91 -11.29
N LYS A 68 -7.72 8.33 -11.03
CA LYS A 68 -7.29 7.04 -11.60
C LYS A 68 -7.09 6.00 -10.52
N VAL A 69 -7.46 4.77 -10.82
CA VAL A 69 -7.26 3.61 -9.97
C VAL A 69 -6.70 2.48 -10.85
N TYR A 70 -5.70 1.76 -10.36
CA TYR A 70 -5.05 0.66 -11.09
C TYR A 70 -4.20 -0.20 -10.14
N GLY A 71 -3.76 -1.36 -10.62
CA GLY A 71 -2.79 -2.20 -9.90
C GLY A 71 -1.33 -1.87 -10.26
N LEU A 72 -0.44 -2.08 -9.30
CA LEU A 72 1.00 -1.88 -9.40
C LEU A 72 1.75 -3.20 -9.21
N GLY A 73 2.61 -3.51 -10.17
CA GLY A 73 3.55 -4.62 -10.17
C GLY A 73 4.93 -4.16 -10.63
N ALA A 74 5.90 -5.07 -10.64
CA ALA A 74 7.28 -4.73 -11.04
C ALA A 74 7.41 -4.29 -12.52
N ALA A 75 6.39 -4.56 -13.34
CA ALA A 75 6.36 -4.20 -14.76
C ALA A 75 6.03 -2.72 -15.00
N ASN A 76 5.35 -2.04 -14.06
CA ASN A 76 4.83 -0.68 -14.28
C ASN A 76 5.28 0.37 -13.25
N ASP A 77 5.97 -0.01 -12.17
CA ASP A 77 6.52 0.95 -11.19
C ASP A 77 7.74 0.36 -10.43
N ASP A 78 8.54 1.23 -9.82
CA ASP A 78 9.57 0.82 -8.86
C ASP A 78 8.91 0.52 -7.51
N LEU A 79 8.86 -0.75 -7.16
CA LEU A 79 8.17 -1.21 -5.96
C LEU A 79 9.00 -1.05 -4.68
N ALA A 80 10.32 -0.86 -4.79
CA ALA A 80 11.22 -0.87 -3.64
C ALA A 80 10.86 0.18 -2.56
N PRO A 81 10.52 1.44 -2.92
CA PRO A 81 10.08 2.44 -1.94
C PRO A 81 8.83 2.02 -1.16
N TYR A 82 7.86 1.39 -1.83
CA TYR A 82 6.62 0.94 -1.19
C TYR A 82 6.87 -0.25 -0.28
N LEU A 83 7.61 -1.25 -0.77
CA LEU A 83 7.97 -2.42 0.01
C LEU A 83 8.65 -2.02 1.31
N LEU A 84 9.65 -1.15 1.25
CA LEU A 84 10.33 -0.65 2.44
C LEU A 84 9.36 0.05 3.43
N ALA A 85 8.41 0.84 2.91
CA ALA A 85 7.41 1.50 3.75
C ALA A 85 6.45 0.50 4.41
N PHE A 86 5.99 -0.52 3.69
CA PHE A 86 5.08 -1.55 4.20
C PHE A 86 5.78 -2.59 5.07
N GLU A 87 7.10 -2.77 4.95
CA GLU A 87 7.91 -3.63 5.83
C GLU A 87 8.08 -3.03 7.24
N ASN A 88 7.95 -1.70 7.37
CA ASN A 88 8.00 -0.99 8.65
C ASN A 88 6.70 -1.16 9.47
N ASN A 89 6.30 -2.41 9.69
CA ASN A 89 5.22 -2.77 10.60
C ASN A 89 5.81 -3.31 11.91
N ASP A 90 5.22 -2.92 13.04
CA ASP A 90 5.52 -3.46 14.37
C ASP A 90 4.25 -4.12 14.94
N ALA A 91 4.36 -4.82 16.06
CA ALA A 91 3.24 -5.38 16.81
C ALA A 91 2.15 -4.33 17.10
N ASN A 92 2.58 -3.07 17.30
CA ASN A 92 1.71 -1.98 17.73
C ASN A 92 1.09 -1.17 16.59
N TYR A 93 1.66 -1.18 15.39
CA TYR A 93 1.16 -0.40 14.26
C TYR A 93 1.49 -1.06 12.92
N ALA A 94 0.59 -0.90 11.97
CA ALA A 94 0.85 -1.30 10.59
C ALA A 94 0.53 -0.15 9.63
N VAL A 95 1.39 0.02 8.62
CA VAL A 95 1.16 0.92 7.50
C VAL A 95 0.05 0.34 6.63
N LEU A 96 -1.05 1.07 6.48
CA LEU A 96 -2.20 0.65 5.66
C LEU A 96 -2.13 1.26 4.26
N SER A 97 -1.54 2.44 4.16
CA SER A 97 -1.38 3.16 2.91
C SER A 97 -0.19 4.10 2.97
N VAL A 98 0.44 4.26 1.81
CA VAL A 98 1.52 5.21 1.56
C VAL A 98 1.02 6.18 0.49
N CYS A 99 0.95 7.47 0.83
CA CYS A 99 0.64 8.51 -0.14
C CYS A 99 1.90 9.32 -0.45
N ILE A 100 2.14 9.56 -1.74
CA ILE A 100 3.30 10.28 -2.25
C ILE A 100 2.79 11.48 -3.04
N PHE A 101 3.39 12.63 -2.80
CA PHE A 101 3.26 13.82 -3.64
C PHE A 101 4.56 14.00 -4.40
N GLU A 102 4.49 13.78 -5.71
CA GLU A 102 5.61 13.85 -6.64
C GLU A 102 5.50 15.15 -7.44
N ARG A 103 6.63 15.83 -7.61
CA ARG A 103 6.74 16.99 -8.50
C ARG A 103 7.64 16.62 -9.68
N TYR A 104 7.07 16.57 -10.86
CA TYR A 104 7.78 16.29 -12.10
C TYR A 104 8.18 17.60 -12.77
N ASP A 105 9.50 17.85 -12.79
CA ASP A 105 10.06 18.93 -13.58
C ASP A 105 10.47 18.43 -14.97
N LEU A 106 9.52 18.48 -15.90
CA LEU A 106 9.72 18.01 -17.28
C LEU A 106 10.36 19.05 -18.20
N ARG A 107 10.72 20.24 -17.68
CA ARG A 107 11.33 21.34 -18.47
C ARG A 107 12.62 20.92 -19.15
N THR A 108 13.38 20.03 -18.51
CA THR A 108 14.65 19.48 -19.03
C THR A 108 14.44 18.53 -20.20
N PHE A 109 13.28 17.86 -20.29
CA PHE A 109 12.97 16.91 -21.35
C PHE A 109 12.36 17.58 -22.57
N SER A 110 11.58 18.65 -22.39
CA SER A 110 11.01 19.41 -23.51
C SER A 110 10.62 20.83 -23.09
N PRO A 111 10.92 21.85 -23.92
CA PRO A 111 10.52 23.23 -23.65
C PRO A 111 9.00 23.44 -23.70
N LYS A 112 8.22 22.44 -24.15
CA LYS A 112 6.75 22.48 -24.13
C LYS A 112 6.17 22.38 -22.71
N PHE A 113 6.89 21.75 -21.78
CA PHE A 113 6.47 21.67 -20.39
C PHE A 113 6.94 22.93 -19.67
N GLN A 114 6.11 23.98 -19.69
CA GLN A 114 6.49 25.28 -19.09
C GLN A 114 6.33 25.30 -17.55
N VAL A 115 5.50 24.41 -17.02
CA VAL A 115 5.15 24.36 -15.59
C VAL A 115 5.41 22.94 -15.07
N PRO A 116 6.05 22.78 -13.90
CA PRO A 116 6.18 21.48 -13.25
C PRO A 116 4.80 20.85 -13.01
N GLU A 117 4.68 19.56 -13.30
CA GLU A 117 3.47 18.80 -13.01
C GLU A 117 3.57 18.22 -11.60
N ASN A 118 2.47 18.27 -10.85
CA ASN A 118 2.41 17.64 -9.53
C ASN A 118 1.45 16.46 -9.60
N LEU A 119 1.81 15.36 -8.95
CA LEU A 119 0.99 14.16 -8.86
C LEU A 119 0.88 13.74 -7.40
N PHE A 120 -0.34 13.60 -6.92
CA PHE A 120 -0.60 12.91 -5.66
C PHE A 120 -1.09 11.50 -5.95
N ARG A 121 -0.43 10.49 -5.38
CA ARG A 121 -0.76 9.08 -5.55
C ARG A 121 -0.72 8.39 -4.19
N CYS A 122 -1.74 7.59 -3.89
CA CYS A 122 -1.75 6.69 -2.74
C CYS A 122 -1.64 5.24 -3.19
N VAL A 123 -0.98 4.42 -2.37
CA VAL A 123 -0.67 3.02 -2.63
C VAL A 123 -1.02 2.18 -1.41
N CYS A 124 -1.57 0.99 -1.62
CA CYS A 124 -2.01 0.08 -0.57
C CYS A 124 -1.88 -1.39 -1.00
N ASN A 125 -1.62 -2.29 -0.05
CA ASN A 125 -1.27 -3.70 -0.30
C ASN A 125 -2.39 -4.69 0.08
N TYR A 126 -3.66 -4.29 -0.06
CA TYR A 126 -4.80 -5.16 0.26
C TYR A 126 -5.93 -5.00 -0.74
N ASP A 127 -6.77 -6.03 -0.83
CA ASP A 127 -7.85 -6.08 -1.83
C ASP A 127 -8.76 -4.85 -1.79
N LYS A 128 -9.02 -4.31 -2.97
CA LYS A 128 -10.03 -3.27 -3.23
C LYS A 128 -9.77 -1.99 -2.43
N CYS A 129 -8.52 -1.76 -2.03
CA CYS A 129 -8.13 -0.62 -1.21
C CYS A 129 -8.27 0.73 -1.92
N ASN A 130 -8.21 0.71 -3.26
CA ASN A 130 -8.37 1.88 -4.12
C ASN A 130 -9.83 2.12 -4.58
N SER A 131 -10.83 1.65 -3.82
CA SER A 131 -12.26 1.76 -4.19
C SER A 131 -12.84 3.17 -4.30
N ARG A 132 -12.11 4.21 -3.92
CA ARG A 132 -12.59 5.60 -3.85
C ARG A 132 -11.75 6.45 -4.78
N THR A 133 -12.38 7.24 -5.65
CA THR A 133 -11.70 8.09 -6.63
C THR A 133 -11.49 9.53 -6.15
N SER A 134 -12.13 9.94 -5.05
CA SER A 134 -11.90 11.24 -4.41
C SER A 134 -11.00 11.11 -3.18
N PHE A 135 -10.25 12.18 -2.89
CA PHE A 135 -9.33 12.21 -1.76
C PHE A 135 -10.05 12.12 -0.40
N GLU A 136 -11.14 12.87 -0.22
CA GLU A 136 -11.92 12.89 1.03
C GLU A 136 -12.45 11.50 1.38
N HIS A 137 -13.10 10.82 0.44
CA HIS A 137 -13.64 9.47 0.67
C HIS A 137 -12.56 8.42 0.86
N TYR A 138 -11.36 8.64 0.32
CA TYR A 138 -10.22 7.79 0.57
C TYR A 138 -9.75 7.91 2.02
N LEU A 139 -9.65 9.13 2.55
CA LEU A 139 -9.31 9.39 3.95
C LEU A 139 -10.35 8.79 4.90
N ASP A 140 -11.65 8.93 4.61
CA ASP A 140 -12.73 8.33 5.40
C ASP A 140 -12.56 6.81 5.55
N ARG A 141 -12.21 6.13 4.45
CA ARG A 141 -11.97 4.67 4.42
C ARG A 141 -10.78 4.24 5.28
N LEU A 142 -9.71 5.04 5.27
CA LEU A 142 -8.54 4.77 6.09
C LEU A 142 -8.87 4.97 7.58
N ALA A 143 -9.66 5.99 7.90
CA ALA A 143 -10.17 6.24 9.24
C ALA A 143 -11.11 5.11 9.72
N ASP A 144 -12.00 4.61 8.85
CA ASP A 144 -12.89 3.49 9.17
C ASP A 144 -12.10 2.19 9.44
N LYS A 145 -11.06 1.93 8.64
CA LYS A 145 -10.22 0.73 8.81
C LYS A 145 -9.32 0.84 10.04
N SER A 146 -8.79 2.02 10.34
CA SER A 146 -8.04 2.24 11.59
C SER A 146 -8.97 2.08 12.79
N ALA A 147 -10.18 2.65 12.76
CA ALA A 147 -11.18 2.53 13.81
C ALA A 147 -11.65 1.08 14.04
N LYS A 148 -11.90 0.30 12.98
CA LYS A 148 -12.27 -1.13 13.09
C LYS A 148 -11.14 -2.00 13.65
N LYS A 149 -9.88 -1.67 13.35
CA LYS A 149 -8.71 -2.34 13.97
C LYS A 149 -8.54 -1.94 15.45
N GLN A 150 -9.10 -0.78 15.84
CA GLN A 150 -8.96 -0.14 17.15
C GLN A 150 -10.17 -0.34 18.10
N SER A 151 -11.29 -0.90 17.64
CA SER A 151 -12.57 -0.98 18.38
C SER A 151 -12.66 -2.04 19.50
N LYS A 152 -11.54 -2.43 20.14
CA LYS A 152 -11.59 -3.18 21.42
C LYS A 152 -11.45 -2.30 22.66
N ASN A 153 -11.22 -1.00 22.51
CA ASN A 153 -11.41 0.01 23.55
C ASN A 153 -10.98 1.34 22.93
N TRP A 154 -11.86 2.35 22.88
CA TRP A 154 -11.55 3.71 23.32
C TRP A 154 -12.73 4.66 23.08
N LYS A 155 -12.92 5.55 24.07
CA LYS A 155 -13.66 6.81 23.96
C LYS A 155 -12.77 7.83 23.24
N SER A 156 -13.35 8.48 22.22
CA SER A 156 -12.99 9.77 21.59
C SER A 156 -11.51 10.21 21.60
N LEU A 157 -10.88 10.18 20.42
CA LEU A 157 -9.74 11.06 20.08
C LEU A 157 -10.18 12.02 18.96
N PRO A 158 -9.77 13.31 19.01
CA PRO A 158 -10.18 14.31 18.03
C PRO A 158 -9.41 14.16 16.71
N PHE A 159 -10.09 14.53 15.62
CA PHE A 159 -9.51 14.72 14.30
C PHE A 159 -8.35 15.73 14.34
N CYS A 160 -7.19 15.35 13.79
CA CYS A 160 -6.07 16.26 13.57
C CYS A 160 -6.27 17.04 12.25
N LEU A 161 -7.17 18.02 12.27
CA LEU A 161 -7.05 19.27 11.52
C LEU A 161 -7.01 20.32 12.63
N ASP A 162 -5.86 20.85 13.05
CA ASP A 162 -5.41 22.15 12.52
C ASP A 162 -3.97 22.52 12.89
N ASP A 163 -3.19 21.65 13.54
CA ASP A 163 -1.77 21.93 13.82
C ASP A 163 -0.88 20.73 13.49
N CYS A 164 -0.18 20.84 12.36
CA CYS A 164 0.81 19.88 11.83
C CYS A 164 2.10 19.80 12.67
N SER A 165 2.00 19.70 13.99
CA SER A 165 3.17 19.55 14.88
C SER A 165 3.42 18.10 15.30
N TYR A 166 2.40 17.22 15.27
CA TYR A 166 2.52 15.85 15.82
C TYR A 166 2.28 14.70 14.81
N CYS A 167 1.86 14.97 13.57
CA CYS A 167 1.84 13.96 12.49
C CYS A 167 3.16 13.87 11.72
N CYS A 168 4.13 14.74 12.01
CA CYS A 168 5.42 14.82 11.30
C CYS A 168 6.51 13.86 11.82
N SER A 169 6.19 12.85 12.62
CA SER A 169 7.21 11.97 13.21
C SER A 169 7.84 10.96 12.21
N CYS A 170 7.46 10.97 10.93
CA CYS A 170 8.05 10.11 9.89
C CYS A 170 8.80 10.87 8.78
N LEU A 171 9.01 12.18 8.91
CA LEU A 171 9.68 12.98 7.86
C LEU A 171 11.19 12.75 7.73
N SER A 172 11.83 12.11 8.72
CA SER A 172 13.30 12.03 8.76
C SER A 172 13.91 10.90 7.91
N PHE A 173 13.16 9.86 7.57
CA PHE A 173 13.75 8.63 7.01
C PHE A 173 13.71 8.54 5.47
N LEU A 174 12.83 9.29 4.82
CA LEU A 174 12.61 9.19 3.37
C LEU A 174 13.52 10.11 2.54
N LYS A 175 14.39 10.87 3.23
CA LYS A 175 15.50 11.63 2.60
C LYS A 175 16.39 10.73 1.73
N HIS A 176 16.40 9.42 1.98
CA HIS A 176 17.21 8.46 1.24
C HIS A 176 16.58 7.96 -0.08
N ILE A 177 15.27 8.16 -0.29
CA ILE A 177 14.54 7.76 -1.52
C ILE A 177 14.70 8.82 -2.62
N SER A 178 14.96 10.08 -2.23
CA SER A 178 15.07 11.25 -3.13
C SER A 178 16.47 11.45 -3.73
N LYS A 179 17.09 10.41 -4.34
CA LYS A 179 18.26 10.62 -5.21
C LYS A 179 17.91 10.79 -6.69
N ARG A 180 16.64 10.58 -7.07
CA ARG A 180 16.12 10.90 -8.40
C ARG A 180 14.87 11.76 -8.23
N GLN A 181 14.99 13.03 -8.62
CA GLN A 181 13.93 14.03 -8.79
C GLN A 181 13.45 14.77 -7.53
N ASP A 182 13.35 16.08 -7.69
CA ASP A 182 13.33 17.10 -6.65
C ASP A 182 12.02 17.09 -5.85
N PHE A 183 12.14 16.77 -4.56
CA PHE A 183 11.13 16.85 -3.49
C PHE A 183 9.91 15.93 -3.65
N SER A 184 10.01 14.71 -3.12
CA SER A 184 8.87 13.86 -2.82
C SER A 184 8.50 13.96 -1.34
N TYR A 185 7.23 14.23 -1.05
CA TYR A 185 6.69 14.14 0.32
C TYR A 185 5.91 12.85 0.44
N VAL A 186 6.05 12.17 1.59
CA VAL A 186 5.38 10.89 1.84
C VAL A 186 4.60 10.98 3.14
N TRP A 187 3.33 10.61 3.07
CA TRP A 187 2.44 10.48 4.22
C TRP A 187 2.17 9.00 4.47
N LEU A 188 2.37 8.58 5.71
CA LEU A 188 2.10 7.22 6.17
C LEU A 188 0.85 7.22 7.04
N PHE A 189 -0.14 6.43 6.63
CA PHE A 189 -1.35 6.20 7.43
C PHE A 189 -1.20 4.88 8.17
N THR A 190 -1.07 4.95 9.50
CA THR A 190 -0.88 3.77 10.36
C THR A 190 -2.17 3.41 11.09
N GLY A 191 -2.42 2.11 11.27
CA GLY A 191 -3.46 1.59 12.14
C GLY A 191 -2.85 0.91 13.38
N LYS A 192 -3.25 1.33 14.59
CA LYS A 192 -2.74 0.77 15.85
C LYS A 192 -3.40 -0.59 16.16
N SER A 193 -2.61 -1.62 16.48
CA SER A 193 -3.08 -2.90 17.04
C SER A 193 -2.72 -2.95 18.53
N GLY A 194 -3.73 -2.98 19.40
CA GLY A 194 -3.51 -2.95 20.85
C GLY A 194 -3.23 -4.33 21.45
N ILE A 195 -2.09 -4.49 22.11
CA ILE A 195 -1.92 -5.36 23.27
C ILE A 195 -1.32 -4.48 24.39
N LEU A 196 -2.03 -4.37 25.52
CA LEU A 196 -1.52 -3.74 26.73
C LEU A 196 -0.38 -4.60 27.28
N ALA A 197 0.87 -4.14 27.16
CA ALA A 197 1.95 -4.61 28.01
C ALA A 197 2.02 -3.70 29.27
N PRO A 198 2.13 -4.27 30.48
CA PRO A 198 2.20 -3.49 31.70
C PRO A 198 3.49 -2.66 31.73
N ARG A 199 3.31 -1.39 32.09
CA ARG A 199 4.36 -0.41 32.36
C ARG A 199 5.30 -0.95 33.44
N SER A 200 6.47 -1.43 33.04
CA SER A 200 7.58 -1.73 33.96
C SER A 200 8.88 -1.24 33.30
N SER A 201 9.43 -0.20 33.90
CA SER A 201 10.87 0.09 34.05
C SER A 201 11.78 -0.04 32.83
N LEU A 202 12.38 1.07 32.40
CA LEU A 202 13.84 1.23 32.38
C LEU A 202 14.20 2.71 32.07
N ILE A 203 14.76 3.31 33.13
CA ILE A 203 15.75 4.40 33.26
C ILE A 203 16.02 5.25 32.02
#